data_AF-A0A2S3ZYJ6-F1
#
_entry.id   AF-A0A2S3ZYJ6-F1
#
_cell.length_a   1.000
_cell.length_b   1.000
_cell.length_c   1.000
_cell.angle_alpha   90.00
_cell.angle_beta   90.00
_cell.angle_gamma   90.00
#
_symmetry.space_group_name_H-M   'P 1'
#
loop_
_entity.id
_entity.type
_entity.pdbx_description
1 polymer ?
#
loop_
_entity_poly.entity_id
_entity_poly.type
_entity_poly.pdbx_seq_one_letter_code
_entity_poly.pdbx_strand_id
1 'polypeptide(L)'
;MNDSKIWAVLETMFPVALEDVPLDGQWLKPPFADDAAGRAVVCNDGDFQFVVVDRTNGSVRYVCEDDESLIASSLETLPKIVAAWGAIDRDTVGPEDDEDFSAVKKSFEQQLKVLDPPAAAPNEFWALYAEELTSDDYVDVDEIEEDDDSDFFEEVEEVRSDA
;
A
#
# COMPACT_ATOMS: atom_id res chain seq x y z
N MET A 1 -10.15 -5.26 -22.64
CA MET A 1 -9.82 -3.89 -22.24
C MET A 1 -8.44 -3.59 -22.79
N ASN A 2 -8.28 -2.46 -23.49
CA ASN A 2 -7.00 -2.07 -24.08
C ASN A 2 -6.34 -0.97 -23.23
N ASP A 3 -5.08 -0.67 -23.53
CA ASP A 3 -4.27 0.29 -22.77
C ASP A 3 -4.93 1.66 -22.66
N SER A 4 -5.57 2.14 -23.74
CA SER A 4 -6.27 3.43 -23.71
C SER A 4 -7.41 3.48 -22.71
N LYS A 5 -8.17 2.38 -22.55
CA LYS A 5 -9.25 2.30 -21.55
C LYS A 5 -8.70 2.19 -20.14
N ILE A 6 -7.64 1.41 -19.95
CA ILE A 6 -6.98 1.26 -18.64
C ILE A 6 -6.43 2.62 -18.20
N TRP A 7 -5.68 3.28 -19.08
CA TRP A 7 -5.09 4.58 -18.80
C TRP A 7 -6.14 5.66 -18.56
N ALA A 8 -7.26 5.67 -19.29
CA ALA A 8 -8.32 6.67 -19.08
C ALA A 8 -8.88 6.66 -17.64
N VAL A 9 -8.82 5.53 -16.94
CA VAL A 9 -9.20 5.46 -15.52
C VAL A 9 -8.01 5.85 -14.64
N LEU A 10 -6.85 5.23 -14.84
CA LEU A 10 -5.66 5.45 -14.00
C LEU A 10 -5.15 6.89 -14.04
N GLU A 11 -5.24 7.56 -15.20
CA GLU A 11 -4.82 8.95 -15.39
C GLU A 11 -5.53 9.92 -14.43
N THR A 12 -6.76 9.60 -14.02
CA THR A 12 -7.52 10.44 -13.08
C THR A 12 -6.98 10.39 -11.65
N MET A 13 -6.19 9.36 -11.33
CA MET A 13 -5.59 9.15 -10.01
C MET A 13 -4.06 9.39 -10.03
N PHE A 14 -3.44 9.34 -11.21
CA PHE A 14 -1.99 9.38 -11.35
C PHE A 14 -1.38 10.78 -11.12
N PRO A 15 -0.21 10.90 -10.45
CA PRO A 15 0.44 9.89 -9.60
C PRO A 15 -0.12 9.90 -8.17
N VAL A 16 -0.58 11.07 -7.71
CA VAL A 16 -0.79 11.38 -6.29
C VAL A 16 -1.76 10.41 -5.61
N ALA A 17 -2.96 10.20 -6.16
CA ALA A 17 -3.92 9.32 -5.49
C ALA A 17 -3.50 7.84 -5.57
N LEU A 18 -2.67 7.47 -6.55
CA LEU A 18 -2.12 6.13 -6.63
C LEU A 18 -0.96 5.92 -5.64
N GLU A 19 -0.23 6.97 -5.28
CA GLU A 19 0.76 6.97 -4.19
C GLU A 19 0.10 6.81 -2.81
N ASP A 20 -1.17 7.19 -2.66
CA ASP A 20 -1.94 6.95 -1.42
C ASP A 20 -2.29 5.45 -1.21
N VAL A 21 -2.15 4.59 -2.23
CA VAL A 21 -2.38 3.15 -2.10
C VAL A 21 -1.21 2.53 -1.36
N PRO A 22 -1.41 1.67 -0.34
CA PRO A 22 -0.34 1.12 0.48
C PRO A 22 0.40 0.01 -0.28
N LEU A 23 1.06 0.38 -1.37
CA LEU A 23 1.77 -0.49 -2.28
C LEU A 23 3.09 0.14 -2.64
N ASP A 24 4.15 -0.61 -2.42
CA ASP A 24 5.45 -0.25 -2.95
C ASP A 24 5.46 -0.44 -4.47
N GLY A 25 6.21 0.43 -5.15
CA GLY A 25 6.48 0.33 -6.57
C GLY A 25 6.01 1.50 -7.41
N GLN A 26 6.31 1.40 -8.70
CA GLN A 26 6.07 2.47 -9.65
C GLN A 26 4.80 2.21 -10.46
N TRP A 27 3.81 3.11 -10.30
CA TRP A 27 2.67 3.16 -11.21
C TRP A 27 3.12 3.54 -12.63
N LEU A 28 2.74 2.73 -13.60
CA LEU A 28 3.23 2.81 -14.97
C LEU A 28 2.26 3.59 -15.87
N LYS A 29 2.79 4.06 -17.01
CA LYS A 29 2.01 4.64 -18.11
C LYS A 29 1.96 3.63 -19.27
N PRO A 30 0.93 3.68 -20.14
CA PRO A 30 0.89 2.83 -21.32
C PRO A 30 2.06 3.12 -22.28
N PRO A 31 2.49 2.15 -23.11
CA PRO A 31 1.92 0.82 -23.24
C PRO A 31 2.25 -0.08 -22.05
N PHE A 32 1.25 -0.83 -21.58
CA PHE A 32 1.43 -1.74 -20.45
C PHE A 32 2.00 -3.06 -20.93
N ALA A 33 3.06 -3.52 -20.27
CA ALA A 33 3.53 -4.89 -20.44
C ALA A 33 2.47 -5.87 -19.94
N ASP A 34 2.40 -7.03 -20.56
CA ASP A 34 1.52 -8.10 -20.09
C ASP A 34 2.29 -9.07 -19.19
N ASP A 35 1.63 -9.55 -18.14
CA ASP A 35 2.14 -10.67 -17.34
C ASP A 35 1.99 -12.02 -18.08
N ALA A 36 2.42 -13.10 -17.43
CA ALA A 36 2.32 -14.45 -18.02
C ALA A 36 0.88 -14.89 -18.34
N ALA A 37 -0.12 -14.28 -17.69
CA ALA A 37 -1.54 -14.54 -17.92
C ALA A 37 -2.19 -13.57 -18.94
N GLY A 38 -1.44 -12.63 -19.51
CA GLY A 38 -1.95 -11.66 -20.48
C GLY A 38 -2.67 -10.45 -19.85
N ARG A 39 -2.43 -10.18 -18.56
CA ARG A 39 -2.99 -9.05 -17.82
C ARG A 39 -2.02 -7.87 -17.87
N ALA A 40 -2.55 -6.66 -17.92
CA ALA A 40 -1.73 -5.46 -18.02
C ALA A 40 -1.07 -5.14 -16.69
N VAL A 41 0.26 -5.07 -16.63
CA VAL A 41 1.01 -4.62 -15.44
C VAL A 41 0.93 -3.10 -15.36
N VAL A 42 0.30 -2.59 -14.30
CA VAL A 42 0.03 -1.16 -14.09
C VAL A 42 0.78 -0.56 -12.91
N CYS A 43 1.27 -1.38 -11.98
CA CYS A 43 2.26 -1.01 -10.98
C CYS A 43 3.32 -2.12 -10.90
N ASN A 44 4.59 -1.76 -10.71
CA ASN A 44 5.69 -2.70 -10.61
C ASN A 44 6.70 -2.23 -9.55
N ASP A 45 6.96 -3.07 -8.55
CA ASP A 45 7.94 -2.81 -7.47
C ASP A 45 9.36 -3.27 -7.80
N GLY A 46 9.55 -3.92 -8.95
CA GLY A 46 10.88 -4.12 -9.53
C GLY A 46 11.30 -5.57 -9.66
N ASP A 47 10.66 -6.54 -9.00
CA ASP A 47 10.82 -7.97 -9.32
C ASP A 47 9.82 -8.92 -8.62
N PHE A 48 9.26 -8.56 -7.46
CA PHE A 48 8.48 -9.51 -6.63
C PHE A 48 7.00 -9.18 -6.46
N GLN A 49 6.59 -7.96 -6.76
CA GLN A 49 5.23 -7.47 -6.50
C GLN A 49 4.75 -6.60 -7.65
N PHE A 50 3.51 -6.83 -8.10
CA PHE A 50 2.91 -6.12 -9.22
C PHE A 50 1.42 -5.86 -8.98
N VAL A 51 0.92 -4.77 -9.54
CA VAL A 51 -0.52 -4.60 -9.75
C VAL A 51 -0.83 -4.88 -11.20
N VAL A 52 -1.80 -5.75 -11.43
CA VAL A 52 -2.26 -6.12 -12.77
C VAL A 52 -3.73 -5.81 -12.98
N VAL A 53 -4.09 -5.48 -14.20
CA VAL A 53 -5.47 -5.33 -14.65
C VAL A 53 -5.80 -6.46 -15.63
N ASP A 54 -6.77 -7.29 -15.26
CA ASP A 54 -7.30 -8.31 -16.17
C ASP A 54 -8.02 -7.62 -17.33
N ARG A 55 -7.48 -7.80 -18.54
CA ARG A 55 -8.01 -7.17 -19.75
C ARG A 55 -9.41 -7.70 -20.09
N THR A 56 -9.81 -8.88 -19.62
CA THR A 56 -11.10 -9.51 -19.96
C THR A 56 -12.24 -8.90 -19.17
N ASN A 57 -12.09 -8.80 -17.85
CA ASN A 57 -13.15 -8.38 -16.93
C ASN A 57 -12.87 -7.03 -16.23
N GLY A 58 -11.66 -6.49 -16.34
CA GLY A 58 -11.25 -5.24 -15.73
C GLY A 58 -10.88 -5.35 -14.25
N SER A 59 -10.86 -6.54 -13.65
CA SER A 59 -10.46 -6.71 -12.25
C SER A 59 -9.01 -6.27 -12.03
N VAL A 60 -8.76 -5.66 -10.88
CA VAL A 60 -7.46 -5.16 -10.45
C VAL A 60 -6.96 -6.05 -9.33
N ARG A 61 -5.75 -6.57 -9.49
CA ARG A 61 -5.20 -7.56 -8.58
C ARG A 61 -3.79 -7.19 -8.20
N TYR A 62 -3.49 -7.43 -6.93
CA TYR A 62 -2.13 -7.45 -6.41
C TYR A 62 -1.59 -8.86 -6.58
N VAL A 63 -0.38 -8.98 -7.13
CA VAL A 63 0.29 -10.26 -7.40
C VAL A 63 1.65 -10.21 -6.73
N CYS A 64 1.94 -11.17 -5.87
CA CYS A 64 3.27 -11.42 -5.32
C CYS A 64 3.73 -12.86 -5.66
N GLU A 65 4.91 -13.27 -5.20
CA GLU A 65 5.48 -14.60 -5.50
C GLU A 65 4.56 -15.75 -5.06
N ASP A 66 3.93 -15.62 -3.89
CA ASP A 66 3.19 -16.69 -3.23
C ASP A 66 1.66 -16.54 -3.31
N ASP A 67 1.15 -15.36 -3.63
CA ASP A 67 -0.28 -15.07 -3.55
C ASP A 67 -0.75 -14.03 -4.58
N GLU A 68 -2.07 -14.02 -4.80
CA GLU A 68 -2.75 -13.03 -5.62
C GLU A 68 -4.06 -12.63 -4.96
N SER A 69 -4.18 -11.34 -4.65
CA SER A 69 -5.34 -10.77 -3.98
C SER A 69 -6.02 -9.70 -4.84
N LEU A 70 -7.34 -9.59 -4.68
CA LEU A 70 -8.20 -8.65 -5.37
C LEU A 70 -8.12 -7.28 -4.70
N ILE A 71 -7.69 -6.27 -5.47
CA ILE A 71 -7.75 -4.86 -5.05
C ILE A 71 -9.12 -4.28 -5.42
N ALA A 72 -9.62 -4.59 -6.61
CA ALA A 72 -10.93 -4.14 -7.07
C ALA A 72 -11.53 -5.15 -8.05
N SER A 73 -12.82 -5.44 -7.91
CA SER A 73 -13.58 -6.28 -8.84
C SER A 73 -13.63 -5.70 -10.25
N SER A 74 -13.48 -4.38 -10.39
CA SER A 74 -13.33 -3.69 -11.67
C SER A 74 -12.47 -2.44 -11.53
N LEU A 75 -11.75 -2.09 -12.60
CA LEU A 75 -10.91 -0.91 -12.69
C LEU A 75 -11.71 0.38 -12.46
N GLU A 76 -12.98 0.40 -12.88
CA GLU A 76 -13.87 1.54 -12.70
C GLU A 76 -14.27 1.77 -11.23
N THR A 77 -14.18 0.75 -10.38
CA THR A 77 -14.42 0.87 -8.93
C THR A 77 -13.18 1.37 -8.19
N LEU A 78 -11.98 1.07 -8.71
CA LEU A 78 -10.69 1.40 -8.07
C LEU A 78 -10.61 2.87 -7.60
N PRO A 79 -10.96 3.90 -8.39
CA PRO A 79 -10.88 5.29 -7.93
C PRO A 79 -11.71 5.61 -6.69
N LYS A 80 -12.85 4.93 -6.51
CA LYS A 80 -13.71 5.15 -5.34
C LYS A 80 -13.11 4.51 -4.10
N ILE A 81 -12.51 3.34 -4.26
CA ILE A 81 -11.83 2.64 -3.16
C ILE A 81 -10.61 3.45 -2.72
N VAL A 82 -9.77 3.86 -3.68
CA VAL A 82 -8.58 4.69 -3.43
C VAL A 82 -8.96 6.01 -2.76
N ALA A 83 -10.02 6.68 -3.23
CA ALA A 83 -10.47 7.92 -2.60
C ALA A 83 -11.00 7.70 -1.16
N ALA A 84 -11.69 6.58 -0.90
CA ALA A 84 -12.14 6.23 0.45
C ALA A 84 -10.97 5.90 1.37
N TRP A 85 -9.92 5.27 0.82
CA TRP A 85 -8.68 4.98 1.54
C TRP A 85 -7.86 6.24 1.82
N GLY A 86 -7.53 7.04 0.80
CA GLY A 86 -6.75 8.28 0.99
C GLY A 86 -7.44 9.34 1.85
N ALA A 87 -8.76 9.24 2.06
CA ALA A 87 -9.46 10.06 3.05
C ALA A 87 -9.09 9.68 4.50
N ILE A 88 -8.74 8.42 4.77
CA ILE A 88 -8.25 7.98 6.09
C ILE A 88 -6.95 8.70 6.41
N ASP A 89 -6.00 8.67 5.49
CA ASP A 89 -4.67 9.30 5.66
C ASP A 89 -4.76 10.83 5.77
N ARG A 90 -5.61 11.46 4.96
CA ARG A 90 -5.71 12.94 4.91
C ARG A 90 -6.56 13.56 6.01
N ASP A 91 -7.69 12.93 6.38
CA ASP A 91 -8.66 13.52 7.29
C ASP A 91 -8.39 13.17 8.75
N THR A 92 -7.47 12.24 9.00
CA THR A 92 -7.03 11.87 10.35
C THR A 92 -5.68 12.56 10.59
N VAL A 93 -5.68 13.69 11.32
CA VAL A 93 -4.43 14.15 11.97
C VAL A 93 -3.99 12.97 12.82
N GLY A 94 -2.80 12.42 12.55
CA GLY A 94 -2.35 11.11 13.02
C GLY A 94 -2.90 10.73 14.40
N PRO A 95 -3.47 9.52 14.56
CA PRO A 95 -4.15 9.14 15.78
C PRO A 95 -3.21 9.29 16.97
N GLU A 96 -3.53 10.19 17.91
CA GLU A 96 -2.83 10.26 19.20
C GLU A 96 -3.18 9.06 20.12
N ASP A 97 -4.13 8.19 19.71
CA ASP A 97 -4.67 7.06 20.48
C ASP A 97 -5.25 5.93 19.60
N ASP A 98 -5.12 4.67 20.02
CA ASP A 98 -5.45 3.45 19.27
C ASP A 98 -6.96 3.29 18.95
N GLU A 99 -7.83 3.87 19.80
CA GLU A 99 -9.28 3.74 19.66
C GLU A 99 -9.83 4.51 18.44
N ASP A 100 -9.29 5.71 18.16
CA ASP A 100 -9.72 6.54 17.03
C ASP A 100 -9.31 5.91 15.69
N PHE A 101 -8.14 5.27 15.66
CA PHE A 101 -7.66 4.54 14.51
C PHE A 101 -8.51 3.31 14.19
N SER A 102 -8.92 2.56 15.23
CA SER A 102 -9.87 1.44 15.08
C SER A 102 -11.22 1.87 14.49
N ALA A 103 -11.69 3.08 14.81
CA ALA A 103 -12.94 3.61 14.29
C ALA A 103 -12.83 4.00 12.80
N VAL A 104 -11.72 4.61 12.40
CA VAL A 104 -11.46 5.01 11.00
C VAL A 104 -11.33 3.77 10.10
N LYS A 105 -10.60 2.74 10.54
CA LYS A 105 -10.53 1.45 9.82
C LYS A 105 -11.90 0.80 9.65
N LYS A 106 -12.70 0.70 10.72
CA LYS A 106 -14.05 0.11 10.64
C LYS A 106 -14.95 0.88 9.66
N SER A 107 -14.78 2.19 9.58
CA SER A 107 -15.46 3.03 8.58
C SER A 107 -15.05 2.64 7.16
N PHE A 108 -13.75 2.48 6.89
CA PHE A 108 -13.27 2.04 5.59
C PHE A 108 -13.75 0.65 5.21
N GLU A 109 -13.63 -0.35 6.09
CA GLU A 109 -14.14 -1.70 5.81
C GLU A 109 -15.64 -1.70 5.47
N GLN A 110 -16.43 -0.88 6.16
CA GLN A 110 -17.85 -0.73 5.87
C GLN A 110 -18.09 -0.07 4.51
N GLN A 111 -17.33 0.98 4.18
CA GLN A 111 -17.40 1.62 2.87
C GLN A 111 -16.98 0.65 1.76
N LEU A 112 -15.91 -0.11 1.96
CA LEU A 112 -15.42 -1.09 1.01
C LEU A 112 -16.44 -2.21 0.78
N LYS A 113 -17.09 -2.73 1.84
CA LYS A 113 -18.19 -3.71 1.71
C LYS A 113 -19.35 -3.19 0.87
N VAL A 114 -19.57 -1.87 0.81
CA VAL A 114 -20.61 -1.26 -0.03
C VAL A 114 -20.11 -0.99 -1.45
N LEU A 115 -18.88 -0.52 -1.60
CA LEU A 115 -18.27 -0.18 -2.89
C LEU A 115 -17.93 -1.43 -3.71
N ASP A 116 -17.31 -2.42 -3.08
CA ASP A 116 -16.79 -3.63 -3.69
C ASP A 116 -16.79 -4.80 -2.69
N PRO A 117 -17.94 -5.48 -2.48
CA PRO A 117 -18.03 -6.59 -1.54
C PRO A 117 -17.00 -7.71 -1.77
N PRO A 118 -16.68 -8.10 -3.03
CA PRO A 118 -15.59 -9.04 -3.29
C PRO A 118 -14.24 -8.58 -2.75
N ALA A 119 -13.82 -7.33 -2.98
CA ALA A 119 -12.54 -6.82 -2.50
C ALA A 119 -12.48 -6.63 -0.97
N ALA A 120 -13.62 -6.70 -0.28
CA ALA A 120 -13.72 -6.61 1.18
C ALA A 120 -13.64 -7.98 1.90
N ALA A 121 -13.37 -9.07 1.19
CA ALA A 121 -13.33 -10.40 1.80
C ALA A 121 -12.06 -10.59 2.68
N PRO A 122 -12.08 -11.43 3.72
CA PRO A 122 -11.04 -11.48 4.76
C PRO A 122 -9.60 -11.77 4.31
N ASN A 123 -9.40 -12.32 3.11
CA ASN A 123 -8.07 -12.64 2.57
C ASN A 123 -7.68 -11.75 1.39
N GLU A 124 -8.44 -10.68 1.17
CA GLU A 124 -8.18 -9.75 0.06
C GLU A 124 -7.34 -8.58 0.55
N PHE A 125 -6.67 -7.93 -0.41
CA PHE A 125 -5.69 -6.87 -0.19
C PHE A 125 -6.10 -5.90 0.93
N TRP A 126 -7.25 -5.27 0.80
CA TRP A 126 -7.70 -4.25 1.75
C TRP A 126 -8.05 -4.79 3.12
N ALA A 127 -8.51 -6.04 3.23
CA ALA A 127 -8.82 -6.64 4.52
C ALA A 127 -7.52 -6.92 5.30
N LEU A 128 -6.47 -7.41 4.62
CA LEU A 128 -5.16 -7.65 5.20
C LEU A 128 -4.49 -6.36 5.67
N TYR A 129 -4.42 -5.34 4.80
CA TYR A 129 -3.85 -4.03 5.19
C TYR A 129 -4.63 -3.38 6.32
N ALA A 130 -5.96 -3.46 6.28
CA ALA A 130 -6.76 -2.97 7.39
C ALA A 130 -6.41 -3.74 8.68
N GLU A 131 -6.32 -5.07 8.67
CA GLU A 131 -5.88 -5.89 9.81
C GLU A 131 -4.52 -5.49 10.38
N GLU A 132 -3.50 -5.35 9.53
CA GLU A 132 -2.13 -4.97 9.90
C GLU A 132 -2.09 -3.62 10.62
N LEU A 133 -2.82 -2.63 10.12
CA LEU A 133 -2.95 -1.30 10.74
C LEU A 133 -3.40 -1.41 12.21
N THR A 134 -4.33 -2.29 12.56
CA THR A 134 -4.81 -2.43 13.95
C THR A 134 -4.07 -3.46 14.79
N SER A 135 -3.02 -4.07 14.28
CA SER A 135 -2.23 -4.98 15.10
C SER A 135 -1.42 -4.17 16.12
N ASP A 136 -1.39 -4.62 17.37
CA ASP A 136 -0.55 -4.02 18.43
C ASP A 136 0.96 -4.04 18.07
N ASP A 137 1.32 -4.71 16.97
CA ASP A 137 2.67 -4.84 16.40
C ASP A 137 2.94 -3.84 15.24
N TYR A 138 2.02 -2.93 14.92
CA TYR A 138 2.25 -1.89 13.92
C TYR A 138 3.30 -0.90 14.44
N VAL A 139 4.55 -1.07 14.00
CA VAL A 139 5.63 -0.11 14.21
C VAL A 139 5.62 0.85 13.04
N ASP A 140 5.29 2.11 13.30
CA ASP A 140 5.44 3.17 12.31
C ASP A 140 6.92 3.23 11.91
N VAL A 141 7.24 2.83 10.67
CA VAL A 141 8.63 2.70 10.21
C VAL A 141 9.31 4.07 10.05
N ASP A 142 8.52 5.15 10.10
CA ASP A 142 9.00 6.53 10.15
C ASP A 142 9.32 7.01 11.58
N GLU A 143 9.00 6.22 12.62
CA GLU A 143 9.44 6.42 14.03
C GLU A 143 10.65 5.55 14.41
N ILE A 144 11.44 5.08 13.43
CA ILE A 144 12.85 4.83 13.74
C ILE A 144 13.52 6.21 13.85
N GLU A 145 13.36 6.84 15.01
CA GLU A 145 14.28 7.87 15.45
C GLU A 145 15.70 7.32 15.25
N GLU A 146 16.47 7.95 14.37
CA GLU A 146 17.93 7.84 14.34
C GLU A 146 18.48 8.42 15.66
N ASP A 147 18.33 7.68 16.75
CA ASP A 147 19.01 7.88 18.04
C ASP A 147 19.18 6.46 18.61
N ASP A 148 20.35 5.86 18.71
CA ASP A 148 21.54 6.39 19.35
C ASP A 148 22.73 5.45 19.06
N ASP A 149 23.54 5.75 18.05
CA ASP A 149 24.82 5.08 17.81
C ASP A 149 25.96 5.82 18.57
N SER A 150 25.69 6.29 19.79
CA SER A 150 26.67 6.96 20.65
C SER A 150 27.08 6.13 21.87
N ASP A 151 27.69 4.96 21.65
CA ASP A 151 28.49 4.35 22.73
C ASP A 151 29.57 3.37 22.23
N PHE A 152 30.24 3.69 21.12
CA PHE A 152 31.44 2.95 20.71
C PHE A 152 32.54 3.88 20.22
N PHE A 153 33.66 3.88 20.97
CA PHE A 153 34.91 4.70 20.85
C PHE A 153 34.82 6.10 21.47
N GLU A 154 35.73 6.59 22.34
CA GLU A 154 37.12 6.24 22.66
C GLU A 154 37.55 7.05 23.91
N GLU A 155 38.19 6.45 24.93
CA GLU A 155 39.10 7.21 25.81
C GLU A 155 40.32 6.35 26.15
N VAL A 156 41.31 6.38 25.26
CA VAL A 156 42.69 6.05 25.58
C VAL A 156 43.34 7.30 26.17
N GLU A 157 43.45 7.37 27.50
CA GLU A 157 44.41 8.28 28.16
C GLU A 157 45.62 7.49 28.68
N GLU A 158 46.74 7.71 28.00
CA GLU A 158 48.08 7.23 28.34
C GLU A 158 48.69 8.17 29.39
N VAL A 159 48.93 7.70 30.62
CA VAL A 159 49.87 8.38 31.56
C VAL A 159 50.77 7.37 32.27
N ARG A 160 52.03 7.36 31.85
CA ARG A 160 53.20 6.80 32.57
C ARG A 160 53.38 7.47 33.93
N SER A 161 53.83 6.73 34.96
CA SER A 161 55.02 7.01 35.79
C SER A 161 55.16 6.03 36.97
N ASP A 162 56.39 5.54 37.17
CA ASP A 162 57.01 4.79 38.27
C ASP A 162 56.34 4.70 39.66
N ALA A 163 56.37 3.48 40.23
CA ALA A 163 56.85 3.20 41.60
C ALA A 163 57.24 1.71 41.75
#